data_AF-A0A3C0ZR84-F1
#
_entry.id   AF-A0A3C0ZR84-F1
#
_cell.length_a   1.000
_cell.length_b   1.000
_cell.length_c   1.000
_cell.angle_alpha   90.00
_cell.angle_beta   90.00
_cell.angle_gamma   90.00
#
_symmetry.space_group_name_H-M   'P 1'
#
loop_
_entity.id
_entity.type
_entity.pdbx_description
1 polymer ?
#
loop_
_entity_poly.entity_id
_entity_poly.type
_entity_poly.pdbx_seq_one_letter_code
_entity_poly.pdbx_strand_id
1 'polypeptide(L)'
;EAGYEGEDTAAALAAAAEDGTAFVFMGHGTAHVAKVSYSQMQTQMDELGYNNVFIGTVEGEPEETACDQIIEKVKAAGYKKVILRPLMVVAGDHANNDMAGDEEDSWKSMFTADGSFEQVDCQIEGLGRIPEIQALYAAHTAAALASDPTAGTAVSGAEEDAGAALEDGTYTATFTTDGSMFHVNEAYDNKGTLTVADGQMTIHVSLVSKKIVNLFPGTAEEAQAEGAVLLEPTTDPVEYADGTTDEVYGFDIPVPAIGEEFDCALVGEKGKWYDHKVMVTDPVKAE
;
A
#
# COMPACT_ATOMS: atom_id res chain seq x y z
N GLU A 1 12.41 -11.20 23.79
CA GLU A 1 12.51 -12.03 22.58
C GLU A 1 11.55 -13.19 22.74
N ALA A 2 10.41 -13.13 22.06
CA ALA A 2 9.54 -14.28 21.85
C ALA A 2 9.41 -14.36 20.33
N GLY A 3 10.38 -15.05 19.71
CA GLY A 3 10.29 -15.37 18.30
C GLY A 3 9.11 -16.31 18.05
N TYR A 4 8.72 -16.44 16.78
CA TYR A 4 7.84 -17.51 16.29
C TYR A 4 8.46 -18.89 16.59
N GLU A 5 8.42 -19.34 17.84
CA GLU A 5 8.82 -20.70 18.21
C GLU A 5 7.61 -21.62 17.94
N GLY A 6 7.77 -22.44 16.91
CA GLY A 6 6.74 -23.29 16.33
C GLY A 6 6.36 -24.52 17.16
N GLU A 7 5.82 -24.32 18.35
CA GLU A 7 5.06 -25.36 19.05
C GLU A 7 3.57 -24.96 19.12
N ASP A 8 2.81 -25.58 18.22
CA ASP A 8 1.34 -25.59 18.12
C ASP A 8 0.67 -24.20 18.16
N THR A 9 0.78 -23.47 17.05
CA THR A 9 0.22 -22.11 16.86
C THR A 9 -1.27 -22.03 17.21
N ALA A 10 -2.04 -23.10 16.99
CA ALA A 10 -3.46 -23.16 17.36
C ALA A 10 -3.65 -23.21 18.88
N ALA A 11 -2.84 -24.01 19.59
CA ALA A 11 -2.87 -24.06 21.05
C ALA A 11 -2.39 -22.74 21.67
N ALA A 12 -1.39 -22.09 21.06
CA ALA A 12 -0.93 -20.76 21.48
C ALA A 12 -2.00 -19.68 21.27
N LEU A 13 -2.72 -19.71 20.14
CA LEU A 13 -3.84 -18.81 19.88
C LEU A 13 -5.01 -19.04 20.87
N ALA A 14 -5.33 -20.30 21.15
CA ALA A 14 -6.36 -20.66 22.13
C ALA A 14 -5.98 -20.23 23.56
N ALA A 15 -4.74 -20.48 23.98
CA ALA A 15 -4.24 -20.04 25.28
C ALA A 15 -4.23 -18.50 25.40
N ALA A 16 -3.87 -17.79 24.34
CA ALA A 16 -3.97 -16.33 24.29
C ALA A 16 -5.42 -15.84 24.39
N ALA A 17 -6.37 -16.54 23.74
CA ALA A 17 -7.79 -16.21 23.87
C ALA A 17 -8.29 -16.39 25.32
N GLU A 18 -7.89 -17.48 25.99
CA GLU A 18 -8.19 -17.73 27.42
C GLU A 18 -7.58 -16.67 28.35
N ASP A 19 -6.41 -16.12 28.00
CA ASP A 19 -5.76 -15.00 28.70
C ASP A 19 -6.40 -13.62 28.40
N GLY A 20 -7.44 -13.58 27.55
CA GLY A 20 -8.12 -12.35 27.15
C GLY A 20 -7.33 -11.52 26.13
N THR A 21 -6.41 -12.16 25.39
CA THR A 21 -5.56 -11.54 24.37
C THR A 21 -6.11 -11.75 22.96
N ALA A 22 -6.30 -10.64 22.25
CA ALA A 22 -6.61 -10.59 20.83
C ALA A 22 -5.35 -10.30 19.99
N PHE A 23 -5.27 -10.93 18.82
CA PHE A 23 -4.32 -10.61 17.77
C PHE A 23 -5.00 -9.77 16.71
N VAL A 24 -4.43 -8.60 16.42
CA VAL A 24 -4.92 -7.70 15.38
C VAL A 24 -3.87 -7.64 14.29
N PHE A 25 -4.21 -8.14 13.11
CA PHE A 25 -3.36 -8.17 11.93
C PHE A 25 -3.68 -6.98 11.02
N MET A 26 -2.66 -6.17 10.75
CA MET A 26 -2.77 -4.98 9.90
C MET A 26 -2.19 -5.27 8.52
N GLY A 27 -3.06 -5.44 7.53
CA GLY A 27 -2.68 -5.45 6.12
C GLY A 27 -2.48 -4.04 5.57
N HIS A 28 -1.99 -3.94 4.34
CA HIS A 28 -1.93 -2.67 3.65
C HIS A 28 -3.35 -2.17 3.31
N GLY A 29 -4.16 -3.03 2.67
CA GLY A 29 -5.34 -2.57 1.93
C GLY A 29 -4.95 -2.28 0.48
N THR A 30 -5.96 -2.22 -0.38
CA THR A 30 -5.82 -1.76 -1.78
C THR A 30 -7.19 -1.25 -2.21
N ALA A 31 -7.22 -0.33 -3.17
CA ALA A 31 -8.47 0.09 -3.78
C ALA A 31 -9.13 -1.00 -4.66
N HIS A 32 -8.34 -1.97 -5.12
CA HIS A 32 -8.79 -3.10 -5.94
C HIS A 32 -9.79 -3.98 -5.18
N VAL A 33 -10.66 -4.72 -5.87
CA VAL A 33 -11.55 -5.71 -5.22
C VAL A 33 -10.82 -6.81 -4.44
N ALA A 34 -9.49 -6.91 -4.60
CA ALA A 34 -8.65 -7.75 -3.77
C ALA A 34 -8.72 -7.33 -2.29
N LYS A 35 -9.23 -6.13 -1.98
CA LYS A 35 -9.61 -5.69 -0.62
C LYS A 35 -10.57 -6.63 0.09
N VAL A 36 -11.44 -7.33 -0.66
CA VAL A 36 -12.32 -8.38 -0.11
C VAL A 36 -11.52 -9.55 0.47
N SER A 37 -10.27 -9.77 0.04
CA SER A 37 -9.41 -10.83 0.57
C SER A 37 -9.17 -10.69 2.08
N TYR A 38 -9.13 -9.46 2.61
CA TYR A 38 -9.00 -9.23 4.05
C TYR A 38 -10.27 -9.64 4.80
N SER A 39 -11.45 -9.28 4.30
CA SER A 39 -12.74 -9.72 4.86
C SER A 39 -12.95 -11.24 4.74
N GLN A 40 -12.50 -11.84 3.63
CA GLN A 40 -12.50 -13.30 3.45
C GLN A 40 -11.54 -13.98 4.42
N MET A 41 -10.37 -13.39 4.66
CA MET A 41 -9.41 -13.92 5.62
C MET A 41 -9.97 -13.86 7.04
N GLN A 42 -10.67 -12.77 7.41
CA GLN A 42 -11.39 -12.69 8.69
C GLN A 42 -12.41 -13.82 8.79
N THR A 43 -13.25 -13.99 7.76
CA THR A 43 -14.25 -15.07 7.70
C THR A 43 -13.59 -16.44 7.89
N GLN A 44 -12.44 -16.67 7.25
CA GLN A 44 -11.73 -17.93 7.37
C GLN A 44 -11.20 -18.17 8.79
N MET A 45 -10.71 -17.13 9.47
CA MET A 45 -10.27 -17.22 10.87
C MET A 45 -11.44 -17.57 11.79
N ASP A 46 -12.60 -16.95 11.58
CA ASP A 46 -13.83 -17.21 12.33
C ASP A 46 -14.30 -18.67 12.14
N GLU A 47 -14.31 -19.16 10.88
CA GLU A 47 -14.68 -20.54 10.55
C GLU A 47 -13.73 -21.59 11.15
N LEU A 48 -12.44 -21.23 11.27
CA LEU A 48 -11.43 -22.07 11.92
C LEU A 48 -11.49 -21.98 13.46
N GLY A 49 -12.35 -21.12 14.02
CA GLY A 49 -12.55 -20.97 15.46
C GLY A 49 -11.59 -20.02 16.15
N TYR A 50 -10.82 -19.23 15.40
CA TYR A 50 -9.88 -18.24 15.92
C TYR A 50 -10.58 -16.93 16.25
N ASN A 51 -11.50 -16.96 17.22
CA ASN A 51 -12.34 -15.81 17.60
C ASN A 51 -11.56 -14.63 18.19
N ASN A 52 -10.28 -14.82 18.54
CA ASN A 52 -9.39 -13.77 19.04
C ASN A 52 -8.49 -13.18 17.95
N VAL A 53 -8.79 -13.42 16.67
CA VAL A 53 -8.03 -12.88 15.53
C VAL A 53 -8.90 -11.87 14.79
N PHE A 54 -8.34 -10.68 14.57
CA PHE A 54 -8.98 -9.59 13.88
C PHE A 54 -8.09 -9.09 12.76
N ILE A 55 -8.66 -8.81 11.60
CA ILE A 55 -7.93 -8.36 10.41
C ILE A 55 -8.46 -7.00 10.00
N GLY A 56 -7.56 -6.03 9.91
CA GLY A 56 -7.86 -4.74 9.34
C GLY A 56 -6.76 -4.27 8.39
N THR A 57 -6.91 -3.08 7.83
CA THR A 57 -6.02 -2.54 6.79
C THR A 57 -5.72 -1.07 7.02
N VAL A 58 -4.51 -0.62 6.69
CA VAL A 58 -4.13 0.80 6.77
C VAL A 58 -5.12 1.69 6.02
N GLU A 59 -5.53 1.30 4.81
CA GLU A 59 -6.46 2.08 4.00
C GLU A 59 -7.90 2.14 4.53
N GLY A 60 -8.26 1.22 5.45
CA GLY A 60 -9.60 1.07 6.00
C GLY A 60 -10.69 0.74 4.97
N GLU A 61 -10.31 0.06 3.88
CA GLU A 61 -11.26 -0.39 2.86
C GLU A 61 -11.17 -1.91 2.65
N PRO A 62 -12.29 -2.65 2.73
CA PRO A 62 -13.67 -2.21 3.04
C PRO A 62 -13.84 -1.55 4.42
N GLU A 63 -14.87 -0.74 4.65
CA GLU A 63 -15.03 0.08 5.88
C GLU A 63 -14.88 -0.75 7.17
N GLU A 64 -15.30 -2.01 7.17
CA GLU A 64 -15.18 -2.88 8.33
C GLU A 64 -13.73 -3.27 8.71
N THR A 65 -12.74 -2.96 7.88
CA THR A 65 -11.31 -3.18 8.12
C THR A 65 -10.60 -1.94 8.69
N ALA A 66 -11.29 -0.81 8.79
CA ALA A 66 -10.77 0.42 9.38
C ALA A 66 -10.46 0.24 10.89
N CYS A 67 -9.41 0.92 11.36
CA CYS A 67 -8.89 0.75 12.72
C CYS A 67 -9.95 0.96 13.82
N ASP A 68 -10.80 1.98 13.67
CA ASP A 68 -11.92 2.26 14.60
C ASP A 68 -12.93 1.10 14.64
N GLN A 69 -13.25 0.51 13.49
CA GLN A 69 -14.13 -0.66 13.42
C GLN A 69 -13.49 -1.89 14.05
N ILE A 70 -12.18 -2.08 13.87
CA ILE A 70 -11.45 -3.18 14.53
C ILE A 70 -11.45 -2.99 16.05
N ILE A 71 -11.20 -1.78 16.55
CA ILE A 71 -11.26 -1.48 17.99
C ILE A 71 -12.63 -1.87 18.56
N GLU A 72 -13.73 -1.47 17.92
CA GLU A 72 -15.09 -1.82 18.36
C GLU A 72 -15.34 -3.33 18.32
N LYS A 73 -14.87 -4.04 17.29
CA LYS A 73 -14.98 -5.51 17.21
C LYS A 73 -14.25 -6.22 18.34
N VAL A 74 -13.00 -5.83 18.63
CA VAL A 74 -12.21 -6.41 19.73
C VAL A 74 -12.88 -6.15 21.08
N LYS A 75 -13.41 -4.92 21.28
CA LYS A 75 -14.17 -4.56 22.50
C LYS A 75 -15.44 -5.38 22.66
N ALA A 76 -16.22 -5.51 21.59
CA ALA A 76 -17.46 -6.28 21.59
C ALA A 76 -17.22 -7.77 21.87
N ALA A 77 -16.08 -8.31 21.43
CA ALA A 77 -15.65 -9.66 21.73
C ALA A 77 -15.13 -9.85 23.17
N GLY A 78 -14.90 -8.76 23.91
CA GLY A 78 -14.55 -8.78 25.33
C GLY A 78 -13.06 -8.93 25.65
N TYR A 79 -12.19 -8.84 24.65
CA TYR A 79 -10.74 -8.90 24.86
C TYR A 79 -10.20 -7.62 25.50
N LYS A 80 -9.20 -7.79 26.38
CA LYS A 80 -8.59 -6.71 27.17
C LYS A 80 -7.13 -6.48 26.87
N LYS A 81 -6.47 -7.44 26.24
CA LYS A 81 -5.09 -7.33 25.77
C LYS A 81 -5.07 -7.42 24.26
N VAL A 82 -4.25 -6.61 23.61
CA VAL A 82 -4.15 -6.57 22.15
C VAL A 82 -2.69 -6.69 21.73
N ILE A 83 -2.42 -7.55 20.75
CA ILE A 83 -1.14 -7.66 20.08
C ILE A 83 -1.33 -7.28 18.61
N LEU A 84 -0.75 -6.15 18.21
CA LEU A 84 -0.74 -5.65 16.84
C LEU A 84 0.39 -6.32 16.05
N ARG A 85 0.07 -6.88 14.88
CA ARG A 85 1.00 -7.58 13.98
C ARG A 85 0.83 -7.12 12.53
N PRO A 86 1.91 -6.96 11.76
CA PRO A 86 1.77 -6.66 10.35
C PRO A 86 1.37 -7.92 9.57
N LEU A 87 0.41 -7.76 8.65
CA LEU A 87 0.03 -8.76 7.65
C LEU A 87 0.69 -8.41 6.30
N MET A 88 2.00 -8.19 6.34
CA MET A 88 2.83 -7.75 5.21
C MET A 88 4.15 -8.54 5.21
N VAL A 89 4.73 -8.78 4.02
CA VAL A 89 5.96 -9.59 3.88
C VAL A 89 7.12 -8.99 4.67
N VAL A 90 7.26 -7.67 4.62
CA VAL A 90 8.26 -6.92 5.38
C VAL A 90 7.56 -6.04 6.41
N ALA A 91 8.17 -5.89 7.58
CA ALA A 91 7.76 -4.91 8.56
C ALA A 91 8.45 -3.57 8.27
N GLY A 92 8.04 -2.95 7.16
CA GLY A 92 8.55 -1.67 6.66
C GLY A 92 7.84 -0.47 7.28
N ASP A 93 7.69 0.60 6.51
CA ASP A 93 7.16 1.88 6.98
C ASP A 93 5.81 1.74 7.72
N HIS A 94 4.82 1.11 7.07
CA HIS A 94 3.51 0.86 7.67
C HIS A 94 3.56 0.14 9.02
N ALA A 95 4.43 -0.85 9.17
CA ALA A 95 4.53 -1.59 10.42
C ALA A 95 5.17 -0.76 11.55
N ASN A 96 6.06 0.18 11.21
CA ASN A 96 6.78 0.99 12.19
C ASN A 96 6.07 2.31 12.53
N ASN A 97 5.40 2.93 11.55
CA ASN A 97 4.75 4.22 11.69
C ASN A 97 3.24 4.06 11.87
N ASP A 98 2.53 3.52 10.87
CA ASP A 98 1.07 3.43 10.93
C ASP A 98 0.58 2.46 11.99
N MET A 99 1.28 1.34 12.22
CA MET A 99 0.88 0.37 13.25
C MET A 99 1.43 0.75 14.62
N ALA A 100 2.75 0.97 14.71
CA ALA A 100 3.49 1.00 15.97
C ALA A 100 4.08 2.37 16.31
N GLY A 101 3.81 3.40 15.50
CA GLY A 101 4.31 4.75 15.67
C GLY A 101 3.82 5.41 16.96
N ASP A 102 4.33 6.61 17.21
CA ASP A 102 3.92 7.44 18.35
C ASP A 102 2.95 8.57 17.94
N GLU A 103 2.63 8.69 16.64
CA GLU A 103 1.64 9.66 16.13
C GLU A 103 0.22 9.26 16.51
N GLU A 104 -0.68 10.25 16.60
CA GLU A 104 -2.06 10.06 17.09
C GLU A 104 -2.89 9.13 16.21
N ASP A 105 -2.59 9.08 14.92
CA ASP A 105 -3.25 8.23 13.92
C ASP A 105 -2.60 6.86 13.75
N SER A 106 -1.51 6.56 14.46
CA SER A 106 -0.99 5.19 14.52
C SER A 106 -1.96 4.27 15.27
N TRP A 107 -2.05 3.00 14.86
CA TRP A 107 -2.97 2.04 15.46
C TRP A 107 -2.69 1.84 16.95
N LYS A 108 -1.42 1.75 17.35
CA LYS A 108 -1.02 1.70 18.75
C LYS A 108 -1.60 2.87 19.55
N SER A 109 -1.48 4.09 19.04
CA SER A 109 -2.04 5.29 19.69
C SER A 109 -3.56 5.25 19.73
N MET A 110 -4.23 4.87 18.65
CA MET A 110 -5.69 4.77 18.58
C MET A 110 -6.25 3.74 19.58
N PHE A 111 -5.69 2.54 19.63
CA PHE A 111 -6.06 1.51 20.61
C PHE A 111 -5.81 1.96 22.04
N THR A 112 -4.69 2.64 22.30
CA THR A 112 -4.37 3.17 23.64
C THR A 112 -5.33 4.29 24.05
N ALA A 113 -5.68 5.18 23.13
CA ALA A 113 -6.53 6.34 23.37
C ALA A 113 -7.99 5.96 23.67
N ASP A 114 -8.49 4.85 23.12
CA ASP A 114 -9.83 4.33 23.43
C ASP A 114 -9.99 3.97 24.92
N GLY A 115 -8.92 3.50 25.55
CA GLY A 115 -8.88 3.23 27.00
C GLY A 115 -9.64 1.96 27.45
N SER A 116 -10.17 1.16 26.52
CA SER A 116 -10.86 -0.11 26.86
C SER A 116 -9.92 -1.30 27.10
N PHE A 117 -8.65 -1.17 26.71
CA PHE A 117 -7.64 -2.23 26.76
C PHE A 117 -6.65 -2.01 27.90
N GLU A 118 -6.34 -3.08 28.62
CA GLU A 118 -5.36 -3.09 29.71
C GLU A 118 -3.92 -3.09 29.19
N GLN A 119 -3.72 -3.64 27.99
CA GLN A 119 -2.41 -3.80 27.36
C GLN A 119 -2.53 -3.75 25.84
N VAL A 120 -1.66 -2.98 25.19
CA VAL A 120 -1.54 -2.88 23.74
C VAL A 120 -0.06 -3.01 23.39
N ASP A 121 0.31 -4.14 22.80
CA ASP A 121 1.67 -4.43 22.37
C ASP A 121 1.77 -4.50 20.84
N CYS A 122 2.96 -4.26 20.32
CA CYS A 122 3.27 -4.40 18.90
C CYS A 122 4.33 -5.50 18.70
N GLN A 123 4.09 -6.41 17.77
CA GLN A 123 5.08 -7.36 17.29
C GLN A 123 5.41 -7.05 15.84
N ILE A 124 6.50 -6.29 15.65
CA ILE A 124 6.95 -5.78 14.35
C ILE A 124 7.79 -6.85 13.65
N GLU A 125 7.12 -7.88 13.14
CA GLU A 125 7.75 -8.97 12.40
C GLU A 125 6.98 -9.26 11.11
N GLY A 126 7.63 -9.05 9.96
CA GLY A 126 7.01 -9.32 8.67
C GLY A 126 6.80 -10.82 8.41
N LEU A 127 5.77 -11.14 7.65
CA LEU A 127 5.39 -12.51 7.27
C LEU A 127 6.53 -13.27 6.58
N GLY A 128 7.43 -12.56 5.89
CA GLY A 128 8.60 -13.14 5.22
C GLY A 128 9.61 -13.78 6.17
N ARG A 129 9.49 -13.60 7.49
CA ARG A 129 10.31 -14.31 8.49
C ARG A 129 9.75 -15.65 8.92
N ILE A 130 8.50 -15.97 8.55
CA ILE A 130 7.82 -17.22 8.93
C ILE A 130 8.17 -18.31 7.91
N PRO A 131 8.88 -19.39 8.30
CA PRO A 131 9.33 -20.44 7.37
C PRO A 131 8.20 -21.07 6.54
N GLU A 132 7.02 -21.23 7.11
CA GLU A 132 5.84 -21.78 6.45
C GLU A 132 5.33 -20.85 5.34
N ILE A 133 5.42 -19.53 5.53
CA ILE A 133 5.05 -18.54 4.51
C ILE A 133 6.11 -18.50 3.40
N GLN A 134 7.40 -18.59 3.75
CA GLN A 134 8.47 -18.71 2.75
C GLN A 134 8.26 -19.96 1.87
N ALA A 135 7.89 -21.09 2.47
CA ALA A 135 7.59 -22.32 1.75
C ALA A 135 6.38 -22.16 0.81
N LEU A 136 5.35 -21.42 1.23
CA LEU A 136 4.19 -21.11 0.39
C LEU A 136 4.59 -20.28 -0.84
N TYR A 137 5.40 -19.22 -0.67
CA TYR A 137 5.92 -18.45 -1.79
C TYR A 137 6.74 -19.31 -2.76
N ALA A 138 7.64 -20.15 -2.25
CA ALA A 138 8.43 -21.06 -3.08
C ALA A 138 7.55 -22.04 -3.87
N ALA A 139 6.48 -22.56 -3.25
CA ALA A 139 5.51 -23.44 -3.90
C ALA A 139 4.75 -22.73 -5.03
N HIS A 140 4.30 -21.49 -4.81
CA HIS A 140 3.64 -20.69 -5.85
C HIS A 140 4.58 -20.41 -7.04
N THR A 141 5.83 -20.03 -6.77
CA THR A 141 6.85 -19.83 -7.83
C THR A 141 7.08 -21.11 -8.63
N ALA A 142 7.22 -22.25 -7.96
CA ALA A 142 7.40 -23.54 -8.63
C ALA A 142 6.18 -23.91 -9.50
N ALA A 143 4.96 -23.62 -9.03
CA ALA A 143 3.75 -23.85 -9.80
C ALA A 143 3.66 -22.95 -11.04
N ALA A 144 4.02 -21.66 -10.91
CA ALA A 144 4.06 -20.71 -12.03
C ALA A 144 5.04 -21.16 -13.12
N LEU A 145 6.26 -21.55 -12.74
CA LEU A 145 7.29 -22.07 -13.65
C LEU A 145 6.84 -23.38 -14.35
N ALA A 146 6.06 -24.21 -13.67
CA ALA A 146 5.50 -25.41 -14.27
C ALA A 146 4.35 -25.11 -15.25
N SER A 147 3.62 -24.01 -15.03
CA SER A 147 2.49 -23.61 -15.88
C SER A 147 2.90 -22.83 -17.15
N ASP A 148 4.12 -22.29 -17.20
CA ASP A 148 4.67 -21.61 -18.39
C ASP A 148 6.12 -22.05 -18.69
N PRO A 149 6.36 -22.94 -19.68
CA PRO A 149 7.70 -23.40 -20.03
C PRO A 149 8.58 -22.34 -20.72
N THR A 150 8.08 -21.12 -20.97
CA THR A 150 8.85 -20.01 -21.54
C THR A 150 9.38 -19.00 -20.51
N ALA A 151 8.91 -19.08 -19.26
CA ALA A 151 9.29 -18.18 -18.15
C ALA A 151 10.75 -18.34 -17.65
N GLY A 152 11.49 -19.33 -18.17
CA GLY A 152 12.91 -19.55 -17.87
C GLY A 152 13.89 -18.74 -18.73
N THR A 153 13.41 -17.91 -19.64
CA THR A 153 14.29 -17.07 -20.46
C THR A 153 14.65 -15.82 -19.67
N ALA A 154 15.80 -15.85 -18.99
CA ALA A 154 16.39 -14.68 -18.37
C ALA A 154 16.47 -13.54 -19.40
N VAL A 155 15.69 -12.47 -19.19
CA VAL A 155 15.94 -11.19 -19.85
C VAL A 155 17.21 -10.66 -19.21
N SER A 156 18.33 -10.91 -19.89
CA SER A 156 19.60 -10.25 -19.64
C SER A 156 19.39 -8.74 -19.74
N GLY A 157 19.95 -8.01 -18.77
CA GLY A 157 19.73 -6.59 -18.51
C GLY A 157 19.57 -5.71 -19.74
N ALA A 158 18.51 -4.90 -19.72
CA ALA A 158 18.43 -3.70 -20.53
C ALA A 158 19.33 -2.64 -19.88
N GLU A 159 20.20 -2.08 -20.70
CA GLU A 159 21.18 -1.05 -20.36
C GLU A 159 20.47 0.25 -19.94
N GLU A 160 21.07 0.95 -18.96
CA GLU A 160 20.79 2.35 -18.66
C GLU A 160 21.08 3.20 -19.93
N ASP A 161 20.04 3.69 -20.61
CA ASP A 161 20.20 4.77 -21.58
C ASP A 161 19.85 6.10 -20.91
N ALA A 162 20.87 6.68 -20.27
CA ALA A 162 20.85 8.04 -19.78
C ALA A 162 21.06 9.02 -20.96
N GLY A 163 20.04 9.81 -21.27
CA GLY A 163 20.25 11.17 -21.80
C GLY A 163 20.10 11.41 -23.30
N ALA A 164 19.25 10.67 -24.02
CA ALA A 164 18.75 11.13 -25.33
C ALA A 164 17.48 11.98 -25.13
N ALA A 165 17.43 13.19 -25.72
CA ALA A 165 16.22 13.99 -25.74
C ALA A 165 15.11 13.21 -26.47
N LEU A 166 14.01 12.93 -25.76
CA LEU A 166 12.87 12.23 -26.35
C LEU A 166 12.26 13.09 -27.47
N GLU A 167 11.95 12.46 -28.60
CA GLU A 167 11.19 13.12 -29.66
C GLU A 167 9.74 13.33 -29.22
N ASP A 168 9.07 14.32 -29.81
CA ASP A 168 7.64 14.53 -29.61
C ASP A 168 6.85 13.23 -29.90
N GLY A 169 5.94 12.90 -29.00
CA GLY A 169 5.18 11.66 -29.04
C GLY A 169 4.67 11.21 -27.68
N THR A 170 4.07 10.02 -27.67
CA THR A 170 3.54 9.38 -26.47
C THR A 170 4.36 8.16 -26.13
N TYR A 171 4.65 7.99 -24.85
CA TYR A 171 5.46 6.93 -24.28
C TYR A 171 4.73 6.35 -23.08
N THR A 172 4.97 5.07 -22.80
CA THR A 172 4.73 4.49 -21.49
C THR A 172 6.01 4.63 -20.67
N ALA A 173 5.92 5.17 -19.46
CA ALA A 173 7.09 5.37 -18.60
C ALA A 173 6.78 4.93 -17.17
N THR A 174 7.80 4.45 -16.46
CA THR A 174 7.69 4.08 -15.04
C THR A 174 7.66 5.35 -14.20
N PHE A 175 6.76 5.40 -13.22
CA PHE A 175 6.65 6.47 -12.23
C PHE A 175 6.84 5.90 -10.83
N THR A 176 7.82 6.42 -10.09
CA THR A 176 8.13 6.01 -8.72
C THR A 176 8.08 7.18 -7.77
N THR A 177 7.69 6.92 -6.52
CA THR A 177 7.67 7.92 -5.44
C THR A 177 8.28 7.34 -4.17
N ASP A 178 8.65 8.22 -3.23
CA ASP A 178 9.07 7.85 -1.88
C ASP A 178 7.92 7.56 -0.90
N GLY A 179 6.67 7.80 -1.31
CA GLY A 179 5.48 7.68 -0.46
C GLY A 179 4.64 6.45 -0.79
N SER A 180 4.41 5.59 0.19
CA SER A 180 3.54 4.41 0.01
C SER A 180 2.06 4.75 -0.21
N MET A 181 1.61 5.96 0.16
CA MET A 181 0.25 6.43 -0.12
C MET A 181 0.12 7.14 -1.47
N PHE A 182 1.23 7.45 -2.13
CA PHE A 182 1.27 8.18 -3.39
C PHE A 182 1.92 7.32 -4.46
N HIS A 183 1.14 6.44 -5.07
CA HIS A 183 1.63 5.59 -6.14
C HIS A 183 0.58 5.40 -7.22
N VAL A 184 1.04 4.94 -8.38
CA VAL A 184 0.18 4.60 -9.50
C VAL A 184 -0.69 3.40 -9.12
N ASN A 185 -1.91 3.37 -9.62
CA ASN A 185 -2.81 2.23 -9.50
C ASN A 185 -2.13 0.94 -9.99
N GLU A 186 -2.35 -0.16 -9.26
CA GLU A 186 -1.76 -1.47 -9.56
C GLU A 186 -2.14 -2.02 -10.94
N ALA A 187 -3.28 -1.61 -11.49
CA ALA A 187 -3.68 -1.98 -12.86
C ALA A 187 -2.68 -1.52 -13.93
N TYR A 188 -1.86 -0.52 -13.64
CA TYR A 188 -0.91 0.07 -14.57
C TYR A 188 0.55 -0.30 -14.27
N ASP A 189 0.85 -1.20 -13.32
CA ASP A 189 2.21 -1.72 -13.06
C ASP A 189 3.26 -0.60 -12.86
N ASN A 190 2.92 0.40 -12.03
CA ASN A 190 3.72 1.62 -11.80
C ASN A 190 4.01 2.47 -13.05
N LYS A 191 3.23 2.33 -14.12
CA LYS A 191 3.45 3.08 -15.36
C LYS A 191 2.40 4.15 -15.60
N GLY A 192 2.85 5.27 -16.14
CA GLY A 192 2.03 6.35 -16.64
C GLY A 192 2.18 6.55 -18.14
N THR A 193 1.33 7.41 -18.68
CA THR A 193 1.43 7.87 -20.08
C THR A 193 2.23 9.16 -20.12
N LEU A 194 3.47 9.09 -20.59
CA LEU A 194 4.34 10.24 -20.79
C LEU A 194 4.08 10.85 -22.17
N THR A 195 3.72 12.13 -22.22
CA THR A 195 3.59 12.90 -23.45
C THR A 195 4.76 13.88 -23.56
N VAL A 196 5.42 13.87 -24.70
CA VAL A 196 6.46 14.82 -25.08
C VAL A 196 5.92 15.68 -26.22
N ALA A 197 5.87 16.99 -26.01
CA ALA A 197 5.45 17.95 -27.03
C ALA A 197 6.25 19.25 -26.87
N ASP A 198 6.83 19.74 -27.96
CA ASP A 198 7.63 20.97 -27.98
C ASP A 198 8.77 20.96 -26.93
N GLY A 199 9.33 19.77 -26.64
CA GLY A 199 10.36 19.56 -25.63
C GLY A 199 9.87 19.65 -24.17
N GLN A 200 8.57 19.78 -23.93
CA GLN A 200 7.96 19.67 -22.62
C GLN A 200 7.47 18.24 -22.38
N MET A 201 7.69 17.73 -21.18
CA MET A 201 7.30 16.38 -20.79
C MET A 201 6.22 16.45 -19.72
N THR A 202 5.16 15.67 -19.88
CA THR A 202 4.08 15.54 -18.89
C THR A 202 3.70 14.09 -18.77
N ILE A 203 3.74 13.54 -17.56
CA ILE A 203 3.30 12.18 -17.30
C ILE A 203 1.91 12.20 -16.69
N HIS A 204 1.01 11.46 -17.32
CA HIS A 204 -0.29 11.17 -16.77
C HIS A 204 -0.23 9.89 -15.93
N VAL A 205 -0.59 9.98 -14.65
CA VAL A 205 -0.66 8.84 -13.73
C VAL A 205 -2.04 8.74 -13.10
N SER A 206 -2.64 7.56 -13.15
CA SER A 206 -3.87 7.24 -12.42
C SER A 206 -3.51 6.67 -11.05
N LEU A 207 -4.05 7.25 -9.98
CA LEU A 207 -3.75 6.85 -8.60
C LEU A 207 -4.67 5.72 -8.11
N VAL A 208 -4.47 5.26 -6.88
CA VAL A 208 -5.29 4.20 -6.29
C VAL A 208 -6.70 4.63 -5.91
N SER A 209 -6.94 5.91 -5.61
CA SER A 209 -8.26 6.36 -5.14
C SER A 209 -8.50 7.84 -5.44
N LYS A 210 -9.67 8.35 -5.05
CA LYS A 210 -10.03 9.77 -5.11
C LYS A 210 -9.62 10.57 -3.85
N LYS A 211 -8.86 9.97 -2.92
CA LYS A 211 -8.48 10.58 -1.63
C LYS A 211 -7.43 11.70 -1.75
N ILE A 212 -6.59 11.66 -2.78
CA ILE A 212 -5.63 12.73 -3.11
C ILE A 212 -6.36 13.72 -4.01
N VAL A 213 -6.68 14.90 -3.49
CA VAL A 213 -7.58 15.84 -4.16
C VAL A 213 -6.86 16.80 -5.10
N ASN A 214 -5.59 17.15 -4.80
CA ASN A 214 -4.76 17.97 -5.68
C ASN A 214 -3.28 17.61 -5.52
N LEU A 215 -2.49 17.91 -6.56
CA LEU A 215 -1.03 17.84 -6.57
C LEU A 215 -0.41 19.21 -6.90
N PHE A 216 0.85 19.38 -6.56
CA PHE A 216 1.64 20.55 -6.93
C PHE A 216 3.07 20.15 -7.32
N PRO A 217 3.58 20.56 -8.50
CA PRO A 217 4.95 20.26 -8.92
C PRO A 217 5.93 21.19 -8.20
N GLY A 218 6.31 20.79 -7.00
CA GLY A 218 7.16 21.53 -6.07
C GLY A 218 6.87 21.12 -4.63
N THR A 219 7.22 21.98 -3.68
CA THR A 219 7.06 21.70 -2.25
C THR A 219 5.68 22.10 -1.71
N ALA A 220 5.30 21.53 -0.57
CA ALA A 220 4.08 21.83 0.18
C ALA A 220 4.02 23.29 0.63
N GLU A 221 5.18 23.90 0.93
CA GLU A 221 5.27 25.33 1.26
C GLU A 221 4.90 26.20 0.04
N GLU A 222 5.45 25.86 -1.14
CA GLU A 222 5.15 26.55 -2.39
C GLU A 222 3.70 26.35 -2.83
N ALA A 223 3.14 25.16 -2.64
CA ALA A 223 1.74 24.86 -2.94
C ALA A 223 0.75 25.75 -2.15
N GLN A 224 1.15 26.20 -0.97
CA GLN A 224 0.35 27.06 -0.10
C GLN A 224 0.61 28.56 -0.32
N ALA A 225 1.53 28.93 -1.21
CA ALA A 225 1.85 30.31 -1.51
C ALA A 225 0.79 30.99 -2.40
N GLU A 226 0.66 32.31 -2.29
CA GLU A 226 -0.27 33.08 -3.10
C GLU A 226 0.11 33.00 -4.59
N GLY A 227 -0.81 32.49 -5.41
CA GLY A 227 -0.61 32.33 -6.86
C GLY A 227 -0.08 30.96 -7.28
N ALA A 228 0.05 29.99 -6.36
CA ALA A 228 0.33 28.60 -6.70
C ALA A 228 -0.75 28.04 -7.65
N VAL A 229 -0.32 27.37 -8.71
CA VAL A 229 -1.20 26.69 -9.66
C VAL A 229 -1.19 25.20 -9.34
N LEU A 230 -2.29 24.71 -8.79
CA LEU A 230 -2.45 23.29 -8.46
C LEU A 230 -2.76 22.48 -9.72
N LEU A 231 -2.34 21.22 -9.71
CA LEU A 231 -2.76 20.23 -10.68
C LEU A 231 -4.15 19.73 -10.27
N GLU A 232 -5.11 19.96 -11.14
CA GLU A 232 -6.48 19.48 -10.96
C GLU A 232 -6.56 18.00 -11.36
N PRO A 233 -7.30 17.18 -10.59
CA PRO A 233 -7.48 15.79 -10.92
C PRO A 233 -8.35 15.62 -12.17
N THR A 234 -8.01 14.62 -12.94
CA THR A 234 -8.90 13.96 -13.91
C THR A 234 -9.60 12.78 -13.23
N THR A 235 -10.70 12.30 -13.80
CA THR A 235 -11.36 11.07 -13.31
C THR A 235 -11.15 9.98 -14.34
N ASP A 236 -10.44 8.93 -13.93
CA ASP A 236 -10.04 7.85 -14.80
C ASP A 236 -10.82 6.58 -14.48
N PRO A 237 -11.46 5.94 -15.47
CA PRO A 237 -11.94 4.59 -15.32
C PRO A 237 -10.75 3.63 -15.36
N VAL A 238 -10.66 2.75 -14.37
CA VAL A 238 -9.65 1.68 -14.31
C VAL A 238 -10.37 0.35 -14.43
N GLU A 239 -9.90 -0.51 -15.33
CA GLU A 239 -10.33 -1.90 -15.44
C GLU A 239 -9.20 -2.79 -14.92
N TYR A 240 -9.56 -3.70 -14.00
CA TYR A 240 -8.64 -4.62 -13.38
C TYR A 240 -8.65 -5.99 -14.08
N ALA A 241 -7.60 -6.78 -13.87
CA ALA A 241 -7.42 -8.08 -14.54
C ALA A 241 -8.54 -9.10 -14.26
N ASP A 242 -9.29 -8.93 -13.16
CA ASP A 242 -10.45 -9.75 -12.82
C ASP A 242 -11.78 -9.28 -13.42
N GLY A 243 -11.74 -8.24 -14.26
CA GLY A 243 -12.89 -7.66 -14.97
C GLY A 243 -13.71 -6.67 -14.14
N THR A 244 -13.22 -6.27 -12.97
CA THR A 244 -13.84 -5.21 -12.17
C THR A 244 -13.38 -3.83 -12.64
N THR A 245 -14.21 -2.82 -12.37
CA THR A 245 -13.92 -1.44 -12.75
C THR A 245 -14.08 -0.50 -11.57
N ASP A 246 -13.23 0.51 -11.48
CA ASP A 246 -13.32 1.59 -10.49
C ASP A 246 -13.06 2.95 -11.16
N GLU A 247 -13.40 4.03 -10.47
CA GLU A 247 -13.03 5.38 -10.87
C GLU A 247 -12.06 5.97 -9.85
N VAL A 248 -10.88 6.36 -10.33
CA VAL A 248 -9.82 6.96 -9.51
C VAL A 248 -9.49 8.36 -10.02
N TYR A 249 -8.68 9.10 -9.26
CA TYR A 249 -8.12 10.35 -9.76
C TYR A 249 -6.80 10.12 -10.48
N GLY A 250 -6.68 10.76 -11.64
CA GLY A 250 -5.45 10.84 -12.41
C GLY A 250 -4.90 12.26 -12.45
N PHE A 251 -3.59 12.39 -12.64
CA PHE A 251 -2.92 13.68 -12.66
C PHE A 251 -1.91 13.79 -13.80
N ASP A 252 -1.91 14.95 -14.45
CA ASP A 252 -0.90 15.35 -15.43
C ASP A 252 0.24 16.09 -14.73
N ILE A 253 1.35 15.39 -14.49
CA ILE A 253 2.50 15.89 -13.73
C ILE A 253 3.59 16.35 -14.72
N PRO A 254 4.02 17.61 -14.68
CA PRO A 254 5.17 18.08 -15.46
C PRO A 254 6.45 17.35 -15.04
N VAL A 255 7.20 16.84 -16.02
CA VAL A 255 8.44 16.08 -15.80
C VAL A 255 9.63 16.95 -16.22
N PRO A 256 10.48 17.43 -15.28
CA PRO A 256 11.61 18.29 -15.63
C PRO A 256 12.72 17.53 -16.36
N ALA A 257 12.99 16.28 -15.96
CA ALA A 257 14.00 15.41 -16.56
C ALA A 257 13.66 13.94 -16.32
N ILE A 258 14.08 13.07 -17.25
CA ILE A 258 13.97 11.60 -17.11
C ILE A 258 15.13 11.09 -16.27
N GLY A 259 14.85 10.21 -15.31
CA GLY A 259 15.86 9.61 -14.42
C GLY A 259 16.34 10.50 -13.28
N GLU A 260 15.75 11.69 -13.10
CA GLU A 260 16.07 12.60 -11.99
C GLU A 260 14.88 12.73 -11.04
N GLU A 261 15.16 12.79 -9.74
CA GLU A 261 14.14 13.06 -8.72
C GLU A 261 13.72 14.53 -8.74
N PHE A 262 12.43 14.77 -8.56
CA PHE A 262 11.87 16.10 -8.39
C PHE A 262 10.79 16.13 -7.30
N ASP A 263 10.52 17.34 -6.79
CA ASP A 263 9.53 17.56 -5.73
C ASP A 263 8.11 17.55 -6.31
N CYS A 264 7.22 16.82 -5.65
CA CYS A 264 5.80 16.84 -5.89
C CYS A 264 5.05 16.78 -4.56
N ALA A 265 4.30 17.82 -4.24
CA ALA A 265 3.49 17.87 -3.03
C ALA A 265 2.06 17.41 -3.33
N LEU A 266 1.43 16.75 -2.36
CA LEU A 266 0.04 16.31 -2.45
C LEU A 266 -0.78 16.82 -1.28
N VAL A 267 -2.09 16.95 -1.52
CA VAL A 267 -3.08 17.22 -0.47
C VAL A 267 -4.23 16.24 -0.59
N GLY A 268 -4.62 15.66 0.53
CA GLY A 268 -5.82 14.82 0.64
C GLY A 268 -7.03 15.57 1.17
N GLU A 269 -8.13 14.85 1.41
CA GLU A 269 -9.41 15.42 1.90
C GLU A 269 -9.29 16.18 3.23
N LYS A 270 -8.27 15.87 4.05
CA LYS A 270 -8.00 16.54 5.33
C LYS A 270 -7.28 17.89 5.18
N GLY A 271 -6.89 18.30 3.97
CA GLY A 271 -6.27 19.59 3.69
C GLY A 271 -4.81 19.75 4.15
N LYS A 272 -4.21 18.71 4.74
CA LYS A 272 -2.78 18.69 5.09
C LYS A 272 -1.95 18.34 3.84
N TRP A 273 -0.92 19.14 3.58
CA TRP A 273 0.03 18.94 2.50
C TRP A 273 1.20 18.05 2.92
N TYR A 274 1.68 17.21 1.99
CA TYR A 274 2.80 16.29 2.18
C TYR A 274 3.76 16.40 0.99
N ASP A 275 5.06 16.51 1.29
CA ASP A 275 6.14 16.54 0.30
C ASP A 275 6.55 15.12 -0.10
N HIS A 276 6.73 14.89 -1.40
CA HIS A 276 7.23 13.64 -1.95
C HIS A 276 8.31 13.88 -3.01
N LYS A 277 9.27 12.96 -3.06
CA LYS A 277 10.19 12.81 -4.18
C LYS A 277 9.61 11.84 -5.20
N VAL A 278 9.57 12.27 -6.45
CA VAL A 278 9.08 11.46 -7.57
C VAL A 278 10.12 11.38 -8.68
N MET A 279 10.09 10.31 -9.46
CA MET A 279 10.98 10.08 -10.59
C MET A 279 10.24 9.39 -11.72
N VAL A 280 10.60 9.74 -12.96
CA VAL A 280 10.12 9.08 -14.18
C VAL A 280 11.29 8.41 -14.89
N THR A 281 11.17 7.12 -15.17
CA THR A 281 12.22 6.32 -15.84
C THR A 281 11.65 5.49 -16.99
N ASP A 282 12.56 4.90 -17.76
CA ASP A 282 12.27 3.85 -18.76
C ASP A 282 11.16 4.21 -19.77
N PRO A 283 11.22 5.38 -20.44
CA PRO A 283 10.22 5.75 -21.44
C PRO A 283 10.29 4.82 -22.65
N VAL A 284 9.21 4.10 -22.92
CA VAL A 284 9.03 3.23 -24.09
C VAL A 284 8.00 3.86 -25.01
N LYS A 285 8.38 4.14 -26.26
CA LYS A 285 7.48 4.78 -27.24
C LYS A 285 6.26 3.90 -27.49
N ALA A 286 5.06 4.47 -27.39
CA ALA A 286 3.83 3.77 -27.75
C ALA A 286 3.80 3.56 -29.27
N GLU A 287 3.46 2.33 -29.71
CA GLU A 287 3.32 1.99 -31.14
C GLU A 287 2.09 2.62 -31.80
#